data_AF-A0A9C5ZJV1-F1
#
_entry.id   AF-A0A9C5ZJV1-F1
#
_cell.length_a   1.000
_cell.length_b   1.000
_cell.length_c   1.000
_cell.angle_alpha   90.00
_cell.angle_beta   90.00
_cell.angle_gamma   90.00
#
_symmetry.space_group_name_H-M   'P 1'
#
loop_
_entity.id
_entity.type
_entity.pdbx_description
1 polymer ?
#
loop_
_entity_poly.entity_id
_entity_poly.type
_entity_poly.pdbx_seq_one_letter_code
_entity_poly.pdbx_strand_id
1 'polypeptide(L)'
;MVLALYIEDPRRHRPKKRTKAIIKTKSDYNEDLEELLVDMPSALSESSLWEQRIRDHVSNEMVTSHSHYGLRGKQAIVPGQPRQFEDALQPIPVLWIQRPGFQCSNFVRHGYGCGWDVIAPAGYGLHIWLSCIMWGARPGGLREFETIGREMGIEQHSPDTISGTQMAAERYVELRDKYFRLPPNKGVSYRKLSILSLFRAPFSELVRDWKSDTTNANDFYVLRDRSKLTDIVECIKRSNPAKFPSSLKSECLIQLRLSVKRRGSPNNFSLICLPIRNNFKRNLKHISLRSNDPVFTEPLLSDPNEKERKKFRLQHKKLLKRLRARRIREKRKKQEISNTKVYIRSAGTAAICAAQFKKICELWLSEDTSTLHKQGCRDVFGYLTSVNFCLSGGTETPLRSDTKQSPEVHRNLHLPCNEARKDINASSEPSTSRPQRSQRRHTSNSSQDLSHIGSSQQIASPITANVDTRPVYLLGRKVD
;
A
#
# COMPACT_ATOMS: atom_id res chain seq x y z
N MET A 1 2.47 15.11 24.73
CA MET A 1 1.81 16.33 25.25
C MET A 1 0.35 16.31 24.86
N VAL A 2 -0.55 16.72 25.76
CA VAL A 2 -1.99 16.86 25.53
C VAL A 2 -2.38 18.29 25.89
N LEU A 3 -3.09 18.97 24.99
CA LEU A 3 -3.52 20.37 25.15
C LEU A 3 -5.03 20.45 24.93
N ALA A 4 -5.75 20.91 25.95
CA ALA A 4 -7.16 21.23 25.87
C ALA A 4 -7.33 22.73 25.71
N LEU A 5 -8.09 23.15 24.70
CA LEU A 5 -8.24 24.56 24.35
C LEU A 5 -9.60 24.83 23.73
N TYR A 6 -10.07 26.06 23.90
CA TYR A 6 -11.23 26.57 23.18
C TYR A 6 -10.76 27.33 21.94
N ILE A 7 -11.22 26.91 20.77
CA ILE A 7 -10.99 27.64 19.53
C ILE A 7 -12.23 28.45 19.14
N GLU A 8 -12.00 29.54 18.43
CA GLU A 8 -13.05 30.21 17.68
C GLU A 8 -13.51 29.38 16.48
N ASP A 9 -14.66 29.73 15.89
CA ASP A 9 -15.16 29.07 14.69
C ASP A 9 -14.10 29.12 13.56
N PRO A 10 -13.67 27.94 13.05
CA PRO A 10 -12.61 27.86 12.04
C PRO A 10 -12.99 28.53 10.70
N ARG A 11 -14.27 28.86 10.49
CA ARG A 11 -14.76 29.59 9.30
C ARG A 11 -14.42 31.08 9.35
N ARG A 12 -14.26 31.68 10.53
CA ARG A 12 -13.95 33.11 10.74
C ARG A 12 -12.69 33.52 9.97
N HIS A 13 -11.61 32.77 10.21
CA HIS A 13 -10.27 33.02 9.67
C HIS A 13 -9.97 32.32 8.35
N ARG A 14 -10.98 31.72 7.69
CA ARG A 14 -10.74 30.96 6.46
C ARG A 14 -10.41 31.89 5.27
N PRO A 15 -9.33 31.63 4.50
CA PRO A 15 -9.01 32.43 3.32
C PRO A 15 -10.04 32.22 2.21
N LYS A 16 -10.24 33.22 1.33
CA LYS A 16 -11.19 33.13 0.20
C LYS A 16 -10.81 32.07 -0.84
N LYS A 17 -9.50 31.86 -1.03
CA LYS A 17 -8.93 30.85 -1.92
C LYS A 17 -7.91 30.04 -1.13
N ARG A 18 -7.70 28.79 -1.55
CA ARG A 18 -6.68 27.94 -0.93
C ARG A 18 -5.30 28.61 -1.04
N THR A 19 -4.64 28.78 0.10
CA THR A 19 -3.29 29.34 0.21
C THR A 19 -2.26 28.24 0.40
N LYS A 20 -0.98 28.57 0.21
CA LYS A 20 0.13 27.72 0.65
C LYS A 20 0.47 28.06 2.10
N ALA A 21 1.04 27.10 2.82
CA ALA A 21 1.57 27.34 4.15
C ALA A 21 2.60 28.48 4.10
N ILE A 22 2.37 29.50 4.92
CA ILE A 22 3.27 30.65 5.04
C ILE A 22 4.20 30.35 6.21
N ILE A 23 5.50 30.33 5.97
CA ILE A 23 6.49 30.25 7.04
C ILE A 23 6.57 31.64 7.66
N LYS A 24 5.90 31.84 8.79
CA LYS A 24 6.16 33.00 9.66
C LYS A 24 7.30 32.61 10.60
N THR A 25 8.52 32.55 10.09
CA THR A 25 9.72 32.60 10.95
C THR A 25 9.81 34.01 11.49
N LYS A 26 9.03 34.30 12.54
CA LYS A 26 9.44 35.35 13.46
C LYS A 26 10.53 34.74 14.33
N SER A 27 11.65 35.43 14.38
CA SER A 27 12.87 35.17 15.15
C SER A 27 12.66 35.34 16.65
N ASP A 28 11.56 34.80 17.17
CA ASP A 28 11.25 34.81 18.60
C ASP A 28 11.31 33.35 19.06
N TYR A 29 12.53 32.80 19.11
CA TYR A 29 12.79 31.67 20.00
C TYR A 29 12.66 32.24 21.42
N ASN A 30 11.43 32.32 21.93
CA ASN A 30 11.21 32.71 23.31
C ASN A 30 11.78 31.61 24.20
N GLU A 31 12.74 31.94 25.05
CA GLU A 31 13.26 31.06 26.11
C GLU A 31 12.09 30.51 26.97
N ASP A 32 11.00 31.29 27.11
CA ASP A 32 9.73 30.91 27.76
C ASP A 32 9.07 29.64 27.18
N LEU A 33 9.32 29.28 25.91
CA LEU A 33 8.76 28.05 25.32
C LEU A 33 9.49 26.79 25.80
N GLU A 34 10.77 26.89 26.14
CA GLU A 34 11.50 25.78 26.75
C GLU A 34 11.06 25.59 28.21
N GLU A 35 10.80 26.69 28.92
CA GLU A 35 10.25 26.67 30.28
C GLU A 35 8.86 26.01 30.34
N LEU A 36 7.98 26.31 29.37
CA LEU A 36 6.67 25.65 29.25
C LEU A 36 6.78 24.14 29.00
N LEU A 37 7.86 23.65 28.38
CA LEU A 37 8.09 22.21 28.19
C LEU A 37 8.61 21.53 29.48
N VAL A 38 9.20 22.29 30.39
CA VAL A 38 9.74 21.81 31.67
C VAL A 38 8.69 21.86 32.78
N ASP A 39 7.89 22.93 32.86
CA ASP A 39 6.82 23.11 33.86
C ASP A 39 5.44 23.28 33.20
N MET A 40 4.85 22.15 32.83
CA MET A 40 3.54 22.10 32.18
C MET A 40 2.41 22.24 33.21
N PRO A 41 1.51 23.23 33.07
CA PRO A 41 0.35 23.36 33.95
C PRO A 41 -0.51 22.09 33.96
N SER A 42 -0.83 21.58 35.14
CA SER A 42 -1.61 20.33 35.30
C SER A 42 -3.00 20.41 34.64
N ALA A 43 -3.63 21.59 34.69
CA ALA A 43 -4.95 21.84 34.11
C ALA A 43 -4.96 21.91 32.57
N LEU A 44 -3.80 21.93 31.91
CA LEU A 44 -3.73 22.10 30.45
C LEU A 44 -4.32 20.91 29.68
N SER A 45 -4.45 19.75 30.32
CA SER A 45 -5.09 18.56 29.74
C SER A 45 -6.59 18.45 30.07
N GLU A 46 -7.12 19.33 30.93
CA GLU A 46 -8.53 19.30 31.34
C GLU A 46 -9.41 19.86 30.22
N SER A 47 -10.30 19.01 29.68
CA SER A 47 -11.14 19.38 28.54
C SER A 47 -12.61 19.17 28.86
N SER A 48 -13.41 20.20 28.59
CA SER A 48 -14.88 20.11 28.65
C SER A 48 -15.47 19.26 27.52
N LEU A 49 -14.65 18.80 26.56
CA LEU A 49 -15.08 17.93 25.46
C LEU A 49 -15.62 16.59 25.98
N TRP A 50 -15.19 16.14 27.16
CA TRP A 50 -15.69 14.90 27.75
C TRP A 50 -17.14 15.01 28.23
N GLU A 51 -17.64 16.21 28.48
CA GLU A 51 -19.03 16.44 28.88
C GLU A 51 -19.98 16.34 27.68
N GLN A 52 -20.91 15.39 27.76
CA GLN A 52 -21.89 15.18 26.70
C GLN A 52 -22.77 16.42 26.47
N ARG A 53 -23.23 17.08 27.55
CA ARG A 53 -24.10 18.26 27.45
C ARG A 53 -23.46 19.38 26.62
N ILE A 54 -22.17 19.64 26.85
CA ILE A 54 -21.42 20.65 26.11
C ILE A 54 -21.22 20.23 24.65
N ARG A 55 -20.87 18.97 24.37
CA ARG A 55 -20.72 18.48 22.99
C ARG A 55 -22.00 18.57 22.18
N ASP A 56 -23.13 18.21 22.79
CA ASP A 56 -24.44 18.21 22.16
C ASP A 56 -24.91 19.66 21.95
N HIS A 57 -24.74 20.53 22.94
CA HIS A 57 -25.01 21.96 22.82
C HIS A 57 -24.23 22.60 21.67
N VAL A 58 -22.90 22.40 21.64
CA VAL A 58 -22.04 22.95 20.59
C VAL A 58 -22.43 22.44 19.21
N SER A 59 -22.81 21.16 19.10
CA SER A 59 -23.21 20.58 17.81
C SER A 59 -24.60 21.05 17.35
N ASN A 60 -25.55 21.23 18.28
CA ASN A 60 -26.94 21.59 17.99
C ASN A 60 -27.13 23.08 17.73
N GLU A 61 -26.43 23.95 18.47
CA GLU A 61 -26.50 25.42 18.29
C GLU A 61 -25.59 25.93 17.17
N MET A 62 -24.88 25.02 16.49
CA MET A 62 -23.98 25.39 15.41
C MET A 62 -24.73 26.08 14.27
N VAL A 63 -24.35 27.32 13.97
CA VAL A 63 -24.87 28.06 12.82
C VAL A 63 -24.54 27.31 11.53
N THR A 64 -25.58 27.01 10.74
CA THR A 64 -25.43 26.32 9.45
C THR A 64 -24.52 27.10 8.51
N SER A 65 -23.81 26.38 7.64
CA SER A 65 -22.90 27.03 6.67
C SER A 65 -23.61 28.07 5.81
N HIS A 66 -24.82 27.74 5.34
CA HIS A 66 -25.60 28.65 4.51
C HIS A 66 -25.96 29.93 5.28
N SER A 67 -26.45 29.81 6.51
CA SER A 67 -26.77 30.97 7.36
C SER A 67 -25.52 31.80 7.65
N HIS A 68 -24.41 31.16 8.03
CA HIS A 68 -23.14 31.83 8.30
C HIS A 68 -22.65 32.65 7.09
N TYR A 69 -22.62 32.06 5.88
CA TYR A 69 -22.20 32.79 4.69
C TYR A 69 -23.23 33.85 4.24
N GLY A 70 -24.53 33.62 4.48
CA GLY A 70 -25.57 34.61 4.24
C GLY A 70 -25.42 35.84 5.13
N LEU A 71 -25.19 35.65 6.43
CA LEU A 71 -24.90 36.73 7.38
C LEU A 71 -23.62 37.46 7.00
N ARG A 72 -22.56 36.71 6.67
CA ARG A 72 -21.30 37.30 6.20
C ARG A 72 -21.48 38.08 4.91
N GLY A 73 -22.28 37.62 3.96
CA GLY A 73 -22.58 38.35 2.72
C GLY A 73 -23.33 39.66 2.96
N LYS A 74 -24.26 39.68 3.92
CA LYS A 74 -25.02 40.88 4.30
C LYS A 74 -24.20 41.90 5.08
N GLN A 75 -23.32 41.42 5.98
CA GLN A 75 -22.60 42.29 6.91
C GLN A 75 -21.15 42.60 6.50
N ALA A 76 -20.55 41.83 5.58
CA ALA A 76 -19.17 42.04 5.13
C ALA A 76 -19.06 43.09 4.01
N ILE A 77 -19.33 44.35 4.34
CA ILE A 77 -19.14 45.51 3.44
C ILE A 77 -17.65 45.72 3.12
N VAL A 78 -16.76 45.42 4.08
CA VAL A 78 -15.30 45.52 3.96
C VAL A 78 -14.70 44.10 3.99
N PRO A 79 -13.95 43.70 2.95
CA PRO A 79 -13.27 42.41 2.91
C PRO A 79 -12.25 42.25 4.03
N GLY A 80 -12.30 41.12 4.76
CA GLY A 80 -11.23 40.72 5.69
C GLY A 80 -11.33 41.24 7.12
N GLN A 81 -12.32 42.09 7.43
CA GLN A 81 -12.58 42.55 8.80
C GLN A 81 -13.55 41.61 9.53
N PRO A 82 -13.28 41.26 10.81
CA PRO A 82 -14.23 40.52 11.65
C PRO A 82 -15.53 41.31 11.85
N ARG A 83 -16.63 40.61 12.10
CA ARG A 83 -17.97 41.22 12.23
C ARG A 83 -18.60 40.89 13.57
N GLN A 84 -19.51 41.77 14.01
CA GLN A 84 -20.21 41.66 15.29
C GLN A 84 -20.91 40.31 15.50
N PHE A 85 -21.48 39.71 14.44
CA PHE A 85 -22.11 38.39 14.57
C PHE A 85 -21.09 37.25 14.80
N GLU A 86 -19.84 37.41 14.36
CA GLU A 86 -18.78 36.42 14.56
C GLU A 86 -18.33 36.40 16.02
N ASP A 87 -18.45 37.51 16.75
CA ASP A 87 -18.15 37.61 18.19
C ASP A 87 -19.22 36.92 19.05
N ALA A 88 -20.44 36.74 18.51
CA ALA A 88 -21.52 36.00 19.14
C ALA A 88 -21.45 34.49 18.90
N LEU A 89 -20.46 34.00 18.13
CA LEU A 89 -20.30 32.57 17.89
C LEU A 89 -19.75 31.87 19.14
N GLN A 90 -20.30 30.70 19.42
CA GLN A 90 -19.86 29.86 20.53
C GLN A 90 -18.39 29.41 20.38
N PRO A 91 -17.62 29.38 21.48
CA PRO A 91 -16.30 28.77 21.50
C PRO A 91 -16.40 27.25 21.38
N ILE A 92 -15.47 26.65 20.65
CA ILE A 92 -15.47 25.21 20.37
C ILE A 92 -14.38 24.55 21.21
N PRO A 93 -14.72 23.64 22.14
CA PRO A 93 -13.71 22.88 22.87
C PRO A 93 -13.03 21.90 21.91
N VAL A 94 -11.69 21.86 21.92
CA VAL A 94 -10.87 20.98 21.08
C VAL A 94 -9.70 20.44 21.91
N LEU A 95 -9.32 19.18 21.65
CA LEU A 95 -8.16 18.54 22.27
C LEU A 95 -7.09 18.28 21.22
N TRP A 96 -5.85 18.70 21.49
CA TRP A 96 -4.69 18.44 20.64
C TRP A 96 -3.76 17.47 21.34
N ILE A 97 -3.45 16.36 20.69
CA ILE A 97 -2.55 15.33 21.21
C ILE A 97 -1.33 15.27 20.30
N GLN A 98 -0.17 15.61 20.84
CA GLN A 98 1.07 15.50 20.10
C GLN A 98 1.50 14.03 20.05
N ARG A 99 1.62 13.48 18.83
CA ARG A 99 2.30 12.21 18.57
C ARG A 99 3.77 12.51 18.28
N PRO A 100 4.69 12.05 19.13
CA PRO A 100 6.11 12.43 19.00
C PRO A 100 6.79 11.74 17.81
N GLY A 101 6.17 10.72 17.21
CA GLY A 101 6.75 9.95 16.11
C GLY A 101 7.90 9.06 16.59
N PHE A 102 8.78 8.68 15.67
CA PHE A 102 9.87 7.76 15.97
C PHE A 102 10.94 8.40 16.87
N GLN A 103 11.18 7.80 18.05
CA GLN A 103 12.05 8.36 19.11
C GLN A 103 13.47 7.78 19.16
N CYS A 104 13.84 6.89 18.25
CA CYS A 104 15.17 6.28 18.24
C CYS A 104 15.89 6.69 16.96
N SER A 105 17.07 7.32 16.98
CA SER A 105 17.73 7.80 15.74
C SER A 105 18.41 6.69 14.94
N ASN A 106 18.32 5.44 15.40
CA ASN A 106 19.14 4.34 14.89
C ASN A 106 19.01 4.12 13.38
N PHE A 107 17.85 4.43 12.79
CA PHE A 107 17.57 4.00 11.42
C PHE A 107 16.54 4.82 10.63
N VAL A 108 15.89 5.78 11.29
CA VAL A 108 14.94 6.75 10.74
C VAL A 108 15.20 8.04 11.51
N ARG A 109 15.00 9.19 10.86
CA ARG A 109 15.18 10.50 11.49
C ARG A 109 14.34 10.59 12.77
N HIS A 110 14.93 11.12 13.84
CA HIS A 110 14.19 11.43 15.07
C HIS A 110 12.96 12.29 14.76
N GLY A 111 11.83 11.94 15.36
CA GLY A 111 10.55 12.62 15.12
C GLY A 111 9.91 12.32 13.76
N TYR A 112 10.41 11.35 12.98
CA TYR A 112 9.69 10.96 11.76
C TYR A 112 8.30 10.41 12.10
N GLY A 113 7.29 10.81 11.33
CA GLY A 113 5.90 10.49 11.63
C GLY A 113 5.35 11.25 12.84
N CYS A 114 6.03 12.30 13.31
CA CYS A 114 5.45 13.20 14.29
C CYS A 114 4.21 13.91 13.69
N GLY A 115 3.27 14.23 14.56
CA GLY A 115 2.03 14.86 14.16
C GLY A 115 1.19 15.25 15.34
N TRP A 116 0.03 15.81 15.03
CA TRP A 116 -0.95 16.23 16.01
C TRP A 116 -2.28 15.56 15.68
N ASP A 117 -2.87 14.93 16.69
CA ASP A 117 -4.24 14.44 16.60
C ASP A 117 -5.16 15.49 17.20
N VAL A 118 -6.13 15.93 16.41
CA VAL A 118 -7.10 16.96 16.79
C VAL A 118 -8.44 16.28 17.00
N ILE A 119 -8.94 16.33 18.24
CA ILE A 119 -10.26 15.81 18.61
C ILE A 119 -11.20 16.99 18.80
N ALA A 120 -12.32 16.97 18.09
CA ALA A 120 -13.31 18.04 18.10
C ALA A 120 -14.75 17.46 18.10
N PRO A 121 -15.76 18.24 18.50
CA PRO A 121 -17.16 17.85 18.39
C PRO A 121 -17.58 17.53 16.95
N ALA A 122 -18.48 16.55 16.79
CA ALA A 122 -18.86 16.00 15.48
C ALA A 122 -19.41 17.05 14.50
N GLY A 123 -20.19 18.04 15.00
CA GLY A 123 -20.74 19.10 14.16
C GLY A 123 -19.69 19.94 13.43
N TYR A 124 -18.52 20.16 14.05
CA TYR A 124 -17.47 21.03 13.51
C TYR A 124 -16.39 20.30 12.72
N GLY A 125 -16.42 18.96 12.65
CA GLY A 125 -15.38 18.16 11.99
C GLY A 125 -15.12 18.58 10.53
N LEU A 126 -16.18 18.79 9.73
CA LEU A 126 -16.06 19.25 8.35
C LEU A 126 -15.46 20.67 8.26
N HIS A 127 -15.79 21.56 9.19
CA HIS A 127 -15.32 22.94 9.15
C HIS A 127 -13.85 23.08 9.52
N ILE A 128 -13.40 22.34 10.52
CA ILE A 128 -11.98 22.24 10.88
C ILE A 128 -11.21 21.66 9.70
N TRP A 129 -11.68 20.54 9.14
CA TRP A 129 -11.06 19.88 7.98
C TRP A 129 -10.90 20.80 6.76
N LEU A 130 -11.99 21.49 6.36
CA LEU A 130 -11.95 22.43 5.25
C LEU A 130 -11.00 23.59 5.52
N SER A 131 -10.96 24.11 6.75
CA SER A 131 -10.04 25.20 7.10
C SER A 131 -8.58 24.75 6.98
N CYS A 132 -8.21 23.55 7.45
CA CYS A 132 -6.86 23.00 7.24
C CYS A 132 -6.50 22.89 5.75
N ILE A 133 -7.41 22.39 4.90
CA ILE A 133 -7.18 22.28 3.46
C ILE A 133 -6.97 23.65 2.82
N MET A 134 -7.80 24.63 3.20
CA MET A 134 -7.72 26.00 2.70
C MET A 134 -6.42 26.70 3.08
N TRP A 135 -5.80 26.32 4.19
CA TRP A 135 -4.47 26.78 4.61
C TRP A 135 -3.30 26.00 4.00
N GLY A 136 -3.58 25.03 3.12
CA GLY A 136 -2.56 24.32 2.33
C GLY A 136 -2.27 22.90 2.78
N ALA A 137 -2.96 22.37 3.80
CA ALA A 137 -2.85 20.96 4.17
C ALA A 137 -3.24 20.05 3.00
N ARG A 138 -2.61 18.86 2.93
CA ARG A 138 -2.91 17.84 1.93
C ARG A 138 -3.54 16.64 2.63
N PRO A 139 -4.73 16.19 2.21
CA PRO A 139 -5.34 15.01 2.81
C PRO A 139 -4.56 13.76 2.40
N GLY A 140 -4.28 12.89 3.36
CA GLY A 140 -3.76 11.54 3.16
C GLY A 140 -4.84 10.52 3.53
N GLY A 141 -4.89 9.40 2.82
CA GLY A 141 -5.78 8.29 3.13
C GLY A 141 -5.07 7.18 3.91
N LEU A 142 -5.71 6.01 3.94
CA LEU A 142 -5.16 4.80 4.57
C LEU A 142 -3.79 4.42 4.00
N ARG A 143 -3.59 4.56 2.69
CA ARG A 143 -2.30 4.26 2.04
C ARG A 143 -1.15 5.11 2.60
N GLU A 144 -1.36 6.42 2.75
CA GLU A 144 -0.35 7.32 3.31
C GLU A 144 -0.10 7.01 4.79
N PHE A 145 -1.17 6.73 5.55
CA PHE A 145 -1.07 6.32 6.95
C PHE A 145 -0.23 5.04 7.12
N GLU A 146 -0.53 3.99 6.35
CA GLU A 146 0.23 2.74 6.32
C GLU A 146 1.67 2.96 5.85
N THR A 147 1.90 3.88 4.91
CA THR A 147 3.25 4.20 4.43
C THR A 147 4.08 4.85 5.53
N ILE A 148 3.53 5.81 6.28
CA ILE A 148 4.20 6.42 7.43
C ILE A 148 4.47 5.37 8.52
N GLY A 149 3.48 4.53 8.84
CA GLY A 149 3.65 3.40 9.78
C GLY A 149 4.78 2.46 9.36
N ARG A 150 4.78 2.04 8.09
CA ARG A 150 5.82 1.18 7.51
C ARG A 150 7.19 1.85 7.54
N GLU A 151 7.28 3.14 7.21
CA GLU A 151 8.53 3.91 7.26
C GLU A 151 9.02 4.15 8.70
N MET A 152 8.15 4.14 9.71
CA MET A 152 8.55 4.07 11.12
C MET A 152 8.99 2.67 11.55
N GLY A 153 8.70 1.63 10.74
CA GLY A 153 8.91 0.23 11.10
C GLY A 153 7.82 -0.35 12.00
N ILE A 154 6.67 0.31 12.09
CA ILE A 154 5.51 -0.14 12.84
C ILE A 154 4.60 -0.93 11.90
N GLU A 155 4.16 -2.11 12.33
CA GLU A 155 3.12 -2.86 11.64
C GLU A 155 1.82 -2.75 12.43
N GLN A 156 0.79 -2.25 11.77
CA GLN A 156 -0.51 -2.05 12.38
C GLN A 156 -1.28 -3.36 12.57
N HIS A 157 -0.97 -4.37 11.75
CA HIS A 157 -1.74 -5.60 11.64
C HIS A 157 -0.83 -6.80 11.88
N SER A 158 -0.56 -7.08 13.15
CA SER A 158 0.26 -8.23 13.54
C SER A 158 -0.46 -9.56 13.27
N PRO A 159 0.27 -10.62 12.86
CA PRO A 159 -0.30 -11.90 12.45
C PRO A 159 -0.96 -12.69 13.57
N ASP A 160 -0.66 -12.39 14.83
CA ASP A 160 -1.25 -13.00 16.03
C ASP A 160 -2.58 -12.34 16.46
N THR A 161 -2.98 -11.24 15.82
CA THR A 161 -4.24 -10.55 16.14
C THR A 161 -5.39 -11.02 15.25
N ILE A 162 -6.61 -11.01 15.79
CA ILE A 162 -7.84 -11.33 15.03
C ILE A 162 -7.98 -10.40 13.81
N SER A 163 -7.69 -9.12 13.99
CA SER A 163 -7.74 -8.14 12.91
C SER A 163 -6.71 -8.47 11.83
N GLY A 164 -5.47 -8.79 12.20
CA GLY A 164 -4.42 -9.16 11.26
C GLY A 164 -4.74 -10.43 10.45
N THR A 165 -5.31 -11.45 11.09
CA THR A 165 -5.70 -12.69 10.39
C THR A 165 -6.85 -12.47 9.41
N GLN A 166 -7.87 -11.69 9.79
CA GLN A 166 -8.98 -11.33 8.91
C GLN A 166 -8.50 -10.53 7.68
N MET A 167 -7.70 -9.49 7.89
CA MET A 167 -7.15 -8.70 6.79
C MET A 167 -6.23 -9.51 5.88
N ALA A 168 -5.41 -10.42 6.43
CA ALA A 168 -4.57 -11.31 5.63
C ALA A 168 -5.42 -12.26 4.77
N ALA A 169 -6.55 -12.77 5.30
CA ALA A 169 -7.47 -13.65 4.59
C ALA A 169 -8.19 -12.90 3.45
N GLU A 170 -8.71 -11.70 3.72
CA GLU A 170 -9.32 -10.84 2.70
C GLU A 170 -8.31 -10.52 1.59
N ARG A 171 -7.10 -10.13 1.98
CA ARG A 171 -6.03 -9.79 1.04
C ARG A 171 -5.62 -10.98 0.17
N TYR A 172 -5.59 -12.18 0.74
CA TYR A 172 -5.33 -13.41 0.01
C TYR A 172 -6.37 -13.64 -1.09
N VAL A 173 -7.66 -13.49 -0.79
CA VAL A 173 -8.75 -13.65 -1.76
C VAL A 173 -8.61 -12.64 -2.90
N GLU A 174 -8.39 -11.36 -2.58
CA GLU A 174 -8.22 -10.30 -3.59
C GLU A 174 -7.06 -10.58 -4.56
N LEU A 175 -5.91 -11.00 -4.02
CA LEU A 175 -4.70 -11.26 -4.80
C LEU A 175 -4.82 -12.53 -5.63
N ARG A 176 -5.43 -13.58 -5.06
CA ARG A 176 -5.75 -14.82 -5.77
C ARG A 176 -6.67 -14.53 -6.96
N ASP A 177 -7.71 -13.75 -6.76
CA ASP A 177 -8.63 -13.37 -7.83
C ASP A 177 -7.93 -12.50 -8.88
N LYS A 178 -7.06 -11.57 -8.44
CA LYS A 178 -6.22 -10.77 -9.35
C LYS A 178 -5.32 -11.64 -10.21
N TYR A 179 -4.71 -12.67 -9.63
CA TYR A 179 -3.85 -13.61 -10.35
C TYR A 179 -4.64 -14.38 -11.41
N PHE A 180 -5.81 -14.92 -11.07
CA PHE A 180 -6.61 -15.72 -12.00
C PHE A 180 -7.41 -14.90 -13.02
N ARG A 181 -7.54 -13.57 -12.85
CA ARG A 181 -8.02 -12.66 -13.91
C ARG A 181 -7.05 -12.57 -15.09
N LEU A 182 -5.76 -12.79 -14.86
CA LEU A 182 -4.76 -12.76 -15.93
C LEU A 182 -4.88 -13.99 -16.82
N PRO A 183 -4.67 -13.85 -18.14
CA PRO A 183 -4.61 -15.00 -19.01
C PRO A 183 -3.38 -15.86 -18.68
N PRO A 184 -3.41 -17.17 -18.95
CA PRO A 184 -2.39 -18.12 -18.47
C PRO A 184 -0.95 -17.83 -18.93
N ASN A 185 -0.79 -17.12 -20.05
CA ASN A 185 0.51 -16.74 -20.61
C ASN A 185 1.08 -15.43 -20.04
N LYS A 186 0.28 -14.68 -19.28
CA LYS A 186 0.71 -13.45 -18.59
C LYS A 186 0.90 -13.66 -17.09
N GLY A 187 0.33 -14.73 -16.53
CA GLY A 187 0.56 -15.13 -15.14
C GLY A 187 1.89 -15.87 -14.97
N VAL A 188 2.57 -15.61 -13.86
CA VAL A 188 3.77 -16.35 -13.44
C VAL A 188 3.36 -17.72 -12.93
N SER A 189 4.09 -18.77 -13.32
CA SER A 189 3.90 -20.11 -12.74
C SER A 189 4.73 -20.26 -11.48
N TYR A 190 4.09 -20.09 -10.33
CA TYR A 190 4.76 -20.19 -9.04
C TYR A 190 5.24 -21.59 -8.69
N ARG A 191 4.55 -22.62 -9.21
CA ARG A 191 4.98 -24.01 -9.04
C ARG A 191 6.35 -24.30 -9.65
N LYS A 192 6.65 -23.69 -10.80
CA LYS A 192 7.98 -23.79 -11.43
C LYS A 192 9.06 -23.06 -10.64
N LEU A 193 8.68 -22.07 -9.83
CA LEU A 193 9.56 -21.30 -8.95
C LEU A 193 9.65 -21.87 -7.53
N SER A 194 9.20 -23.11 -7.33
CA SER A 194 9.14 -23.79 -6.03
C SER A 194 8.34 -23.04 -4.94
N ILE A 195 7.46 -22.08 -5.27
CA ILE A 195 6.71 -21.31 -4.28
C ILE A 195 5.38 -21.97 -3.91
N LEU A 196 5.21 -22.31 -2.63
CA LEU A 196 4.01 -22.98 -2.09
C LEU A 196 3.02 -21.97 -1.50
N SER A 197 3.50 -21.06 -0.66
CA SER A 197 2.66 -20.08 0.02
C SER A 197 2.44 -18.82 -0.82
N LEU A 198 1.36 -18.80 -1.59
CA LEU A 198 1.08 -17.73 -2.52
C LEU A 198 0.15 -16.68 -1.92
N PHE A 199 0.55 -15.40 -2.08
CA PHE A 199 -0.24 -14.24 -1.67
C PHE A 199 -0.58 -14.14 -0.18
N ARG A 200 0.01 -14.99 0.66
CA ARG A 200 -0.15 -15.00 2.12
C ARG A 200 1.15 -15.42 2.80
N ALA A 201 1.30 -15.06 4.07
CA ALA A 201 2.37 -15.51 4.94
C ALA A 201 1.80 -16.52 5.96
N PRO A 202 1.97 -17.83 5.74
CA PRO A 202 1.41 -18.90 6.58
C PRO A 202 2.26 -19.13 7.85
N PHE A 203 2.19 -18.21 8.79
CA PHE A 203 3.04 -18.25 9.99
C PHE A 203 2.75 -19.44 10.91
N SER A 204 1.49 -19.85 11.04
CA SER A 204 1.11 -21.05 11.80
C SER A 204 1.80 -22.29 11.28
N GLU A 205 1.73 -22.52 9.97
CA GLU A 205 2.32 -23.66 9.30
C GLU A 205 3.85 -23.58 9.31
N LEU A 206 4.42 -22.38 9.15
CA LEU A 206 5.87 -22.17 9.27
C LEU A 206 6.36 -22.50 10.69
N VAL A 207 5.68 -22.00 11.73
CA VAL A 207 6.06 -22.27 13.12
C VAL A 207 6.01 -23.76 13.40
N ARG A 208 4.91 -24.43 13.01
CA ARG A 208 4.76 -25.88 13.13
C ARG A 208 5.93 -26.64 12.51
N ASP A 209 6.35 -26.28 11.30
CA ASP A 209 7.43 -26.99 10.59
C ASP A 209 8.80 -26.83 11.26
N TRP A 210 9.00 -25.73 11.98
CA TRP A 210 10.25 -25.45 12.72
C TRP A 210 10.21 -25.92 14.17
N LYS A 211 9.06 -26.36 14.70
CA LYS A 211 8.97 -27.02 16.01
C LYS A 211 9.60 -28.41 15.92
N SER A 212 10.42 -28.77 16.91
CA SER A 212 10.86 -30.16 17.09
C SER A 212 9.79 -31.03 17.75
N ASP A 213 8.87 -30.41 18.49
CA ASP A 213 7.96 -31.10 19.42
C ASP A 213 6.50 -31.04 18.92
N THR A 214 5.80 -32.17 19.00
CA THR A 214 4.52 -32.46 18.32
C THR A 214 3.27 -31.86 18.98
N THR A 215 3.39 -31.02 20.00
CA THR A 215 2.24 -30.51 20.75
C THR A 215 1.59 -29.27 20.11
N ASN A 216 0.28 -29.38 19.85
CA ASN A 216 -0.69 -28.36 19.41
C ASN A 216 -0.14 -27.24 18.50
N ALA A 217 -0.37 -27.45 17.20
CA ALA A 217 0.36 -26.86 16.08
C ALA A 217 0.00 -25.42 15.67
N ASN A 218 -0.93 -24.73 16.34
CA ASN A 218 -1.51 -23.51 15.77
C ASN A 218 -1.29 -22.22 16.55
N ASP A 219 -0.80 -22.29 17.79
CA ASP A 219 -0.56 -21.08 18.58
C ASP A 219 0.90 -20.63 18.45
N PHE A 220 1.07 -19.44 17.89
CA PHE A 220 2.30 -18.66 17.92
C PHE A 220 2.03 -17.30 18.55
N TYR A 221 3.08 -16.63 19.02
CA TYR A 221 2.95 -15.27 19.54
C TYR A 221 4.05 -14.37 18.97
N VAL A 222 3.75 -13.09 18.83
CA VAL A 222 4.76 -12.09 18.43
C VAL A 222 5.45 -11.50 19.66
N LEU A 223 6.78 -11.54 19.69
CA LEU A 223 7.59 -10.97 20.76
C LEU A 223 7.53 -9.44 20.73
N ARG A 224 6.98 -8.87 21.80
CA ARG A 224 6.87 -7.41 22.00
C ARG A 224 7.63 -6.91 23.24
N ASP A 225 8.18 -7.82 24.04
CA ASP A 225 8.94 -7.50 25.24
C ASP A 225 10.26 -6.79 24.87
N ARG A 226 10.37 -5.52 25.29
CA ARG A 226 11.48 -4.65 24.91
C ARG A 226 12.81 -5.13 25.48
N SER A 227 12.84 -5.67 26.68
CA SER A 227 14.07 -6.13 27.33
C SER A 227 14.64 -7.35 26.59
N LYS A 228 13.80 -8.31 26.24
CA LYS A 228 14.22 -9.47 25.44
C LYS A 228 14.64 -9.06 24.02
N LEU A 229 13.95 -8.08 23.41
CA LEU A 229 14.34 -7.55 22.12
C LEU A 229 15.71 -6.85 22.18
N THR A 230 16.03 -6.12 23.26
CA THR A 230 17.36 -5.53 23.44
C THR A 230 18.46 -6.59 23.55
N ASP A 231 18.20 -7.68 24.28
CA ASP A 231 19.14 -8.80 24.41
C ASP A 231 19.40 -9.47 23.05
N ILE A 232 18.35 -9.68 22.25
CA ILE A 232 18.47 -10.23 20.88
C ILE A 232 19.27 -9.29 19.98
N VAL A 233 19.00 -7.98 20.04
CA VAL A 233 19.78 -6.99 19.29
C VAL A 233 21.25 -7.02 19.69
N GLU A 234 21.55 -7.17 20.98
CA GLU A 234 22.92 -7.27 21.46
C GLU A 234 23.60 -8.59 21.05
N CYS A 235 22.87 -9.71 21.11
CA CYS A 235 23.29 -11.01 20.60
C CYS A 235 23.70 -10.92 19.12
N ILE A 236 22.89 -10.27 18.28
CA ILE A 236 23.19 -10.09 16.85
C ILE A 236 24.39 -9.16 16.65
N LYS A 237 24.44 -8.02 17.34
CA LYS A 237 25.54 -7.03 17.19
C LYS A 237 26.88 -7.61 17.61
N ARG A 238 26.93 -8.38 18.70
CA ARG A 238 28.17 -8.97 19.24
C ARG A 238 28.44 -10.38 18.72
N SER A 239 27.54 -10.94 17.90
CA SER A 239 27.57 -12.35 17.50
C SER A 239 27.75 -13.30 18.69
N ASN A 240 27.14 -12.97 19.83
CA ASN A 240 27.30 -13.72 21.09
C ASN A 240 26.02 -14.50 21.41
N PRO A 241 25.97 -15.81 21.11
CA PRO A 241 24.78 -16.63 21.32
C PRO A 241 24.44 -16.89 22.80
N ALA A 242 25.32 -16.54 23.75
CA ALA A 242 25.05 -16.66 25.18
C ALA A 242 24.07 -15.58 25.68
N LYS A 243 23.97 -14.45 24.99
CA LYS A 243 23.00 -13.39 25.30
C LYS A 243 21.60 -13.66 24.76
N PHE A 244 21.40 -14.74 24.00
CA PHE A 244 20.08 -15.07 23.50
C PHE A 244 19.16 -15.47 24.68
N PRO A 245 17.96 -14.87 24.82
CA PRO A 245 17.13 -15.11 25.99
C PRO A 245 16.68 -16.57 26.08
N SER A 246 17.10 -17.28 27.14
CA SER A 246 16.77 -18.69 27.37
C SER A 246 15.29 -18.95 27.67
N SER A 247 14.56 -17.92 28.10
CA SER A 247 13.12 -17.99 28.39
C SER A 247 12.21 -17.96 27.15
N LEU A 248 12.76 -17.79 25.94
CA LEU A 248 11.97 -17.73 24.72
C LEU A 248 11.53 -19.13 24.28
N LYS A 249 10.22 -19.29 24.10
CA LYS A 249 9.64 -20.50 23.53
C LYS A 249 9.88 -20.55 22.02
N SER A 250 9.88 -21.75 21.45
CA SER A 250 10.09 -21.96 20.01
C SER A 250 8.95 -21.43 19.13
N GLU A 251 7.77 -21.13 19.71
CA GLU A 251 6.62 -20.56 19.00
C GLU A 251 6.67 -19.04 18.82
N CYS A 252 7.83 -18.45 19.06
CA CYS A 252 8.02 -17.02 19.04
C CYS A 252 8.24 -16.52 17.60
N LEU A 253 7.47 -15.52 17.19
CA LEU A 253 7.75 -14.71 16.00
C LEU A 253 8.36 -13.37 16.41
N ILE A 254 9.38 -12.94 15.69
CA ILE A 254 10.07 -11.68 15.92
C ILE A 254 9.87 -10.80 14.69
N GLN A 255 9.33 -9.61 14.92
CA GLN A 255 9.26 -8.59 13.88
C GLN A 255 10.65 -7.98 13.68
N LEU A 256 11.13 -7.99 12.44
CA LEU A 256 12.41 -7.44 12.03
C LEU A 256 12.23 -6.45 10.88
N ARG A 257 13.23 -5.58 10.78
CA ARG A 257 13.43 -4.72 9.63
C ARG A 257 14.66 -5.22 8.89
N LEU A 258 14.55 -5.37 7.58
CA LEU A 258 15.67 -5.74 6.71
C LEU A 258 16.02 -4.56 5.79
N SER A 259 17.30 -4.43 5.47
CA SER A 259 17.77 -3.46 4.47
C SER A 259 18.50 -4.19 3.36
N VAL A 260 18.13 -3.94 2.11
CA VAL A 260 18.84 -4.48 0.96
C VAL A 260 20.07 -3.61 0.73
N LYS A 261 21.26 -4.17 1.00
CA LYS A 261 22.55 -3.45 0.91
C LYS A 261 22.99 -3.12 -0.52
N ARG A 262 22.36 -3.72 -1.53
CA ARG A 262 22.76 -3.66 -2.94
C ARG A 262 21.49 -3.67 -3.81
N ARG A 263 21.63 -4.10 -5.06
CA ARG A 263 20.53 -4.29 -6.00
C ARG A 263 19.51 -5.31 -5.49
N GLY A 264 18.24 -4.93 -5.55
CA GLY A 264 17.12 -5.84 -5.38
C GLY A 264 15.89 -5.11 -4.88
N SER A 265 14.75 -5.31 -5.54
CA SER A 265 13.45 -4.79 -5.09
C SER A 265 12.56 -5.96 -4.69
N PRO A 266 12.63 -6.42 -3.44
CA PRO A 266 11.73 -7.45 -2.91
C PRO A 266 10.27 -6.98 -2.99
N ASN A 267 9.36 -7.95 -3.04
CA ASN A 267 7.92 -7.73 -3.10
C ASN A 267 7.24 -8.27 -1.85
N ASN A 268 5.96 -7.93 -1.66
CA ASN A 268 5.13 -8.53 -0.62
C ASN A 268 5.12 -10.06 -0.76
N PHE A 269 5.07 -10.76 0.38
CA PHE A 269 5.11 -12.22 0.48
C PHE A 269 6.38 -12.86 -0.05
N SER A 270 7.48 -12.09 -0.19
CA SER A 270 8.78 -12.70 -0.50
C SER A 270 9.25 -13.55 0.68
N LEU A 271 9.98 -14.60 0.34
CA LEU A 271 10.52 -15.56 1.29
C LEU A 271 11.85 -15.06 1.85
N ILE A 272 12.15 -15.48 3.07
CA ILE A 272 13.46 -15.33 3.66
C ILE A 272 14.03 -16.71 3.89
N CYS A 273 15.13 -16.96 3.17
CA CYS A 273 15.80 -18.24 3.15
C CYS A 273 17.13 -18.18 3.89
N LEU A 274 17.51 -19.25 4.56
CA LEU A 274 18.81 -19.35 5.21
C LEU A 274 19.94 -19.35 4.16
N PRO A 275 21.03 -18.59 4.40
CA PRO A 275 22.17 -18.58 3.51
C PRO A 275 23.09 -19.80 3.73
N ILE A 276 23.42 -20.50 2.65
CA ILE A 276 24.45 -21.56 2.64
C ILE A 276 25.87 -20.96 2.61
N ARG A 277 26.85 -21.63 3.22
CA ARG A 277 28.28 -21.23 3.29
C ARG A 277 28.88 -20.76 1.95
N ASN A 278 28.57 -21.46 0.86
CA ASN A 278 29.07 -21.12 -0.48
C ASN A 278 28.59 -19.75 -0.99
N ASN A 279 27.44 -19.28 -0.53
CA ASN A 279 26.90 -17.97 -0.91
C ASN A 279 27.75 -16.83 -0.34
N PHE A 280 28.28 -16.98 0.88
CA PHE A 280 29.14 -15.97 1.47
C PHE A 280 30.41 -15.80 0.64
N LYS A 281 31.07 -16.90 0.26
CA LYS A 281 32.26 -16.88 -0.61
C LYS A 281 31.96 -16.22 -1.95
N ARG A 282 30.84 -16.58 -2.60
CA ARG A 282 30.44 -16.00 -3.89
C ARG A 282 30.07 -14.53 -3.77
N ASN A 283 29.35 -14.16 -2.70
CA ASN A 283 29.01 -12.77 -2.43
C ASN A 283 30.28 -11.93 -2.26
N LEU A 284 31.25 -12.38 -1.45
CA LEU A 284 32.54 -11.69 -1.28
C LEU A 284 33.27 -11.47 -2.62
N LYS A 285 33.30 -12.48 -3.51
CA LYS A 285 33.84 -12.33 -4.88
C LYS A 285 33.05 -11.30 -5.71
N HIS A 286 31.73 -11.32 -5.64
CA HIS A 286 30.89 -10.32 -6.30
C HIS A 286 31.09 -8.91 -5.71
N ILE A 287 31.44 -8.81 -4.43
CA ILE A 287 31.82 -7.54 -3.80
C ILE A 287 33.11 -7.01 -4.40
N SER A 288 34.17 -7.82 -4.43
CA SER A 288 35.47 -7.40 -4.97
C SER A 288 35.40 -7.07 -6.45
N LEU A 289 34.62 -7.82 -7.23
CA LEU A 289 34.48 -7.65 -8.67
C LEU A 289 33.43 -6.61 -9.08
N ARG A 290 32.72 -6.00 -8.12
CA ARG A 290 31.55 -5.13 -8.37
C ARG A 290 30.51 -5.76 -9.33
N SER A 291 30.38 -7.09 -9.31
CA SER A 291 29.38 -7.78 -10.12
C SER A 291 27.98 -7.63 -9.51
N ASN A 292 27.00 -7.45 -10.39
CA ASN A 292 25.58 -7.39 -10.07
C ASN A 292 24.85 -8.70 -10.36
N ASP A 293 25.60 -9.78 -10.64
CA ASP A 293 25.02 -11.10 -10.89
C ASP A 293 24.37 -11.66 -9.63
N PRO A 294 23.28 -12.45 -9.78
CA PRO A 294 22.67 -13.11 -8.64
C PRO A 294 23.71 -14.01 -7.94
N VAL A 295 23.79 -13.88 -6.62
CA VAL A 295 24.58 -14.79 -5.78
C VAL A 295 24.05 -16.22 -5.93
N PHE A 296 22.75 -16.35 -6.10
CA PHE A 296 22.07 -17.61 -6.27
C PHE A 296 20.78 -17.43 -7.08
N THR A 297 20.51 -18.42 -7.93
CA THR A 297 19.29 -18.51 -8.71
C THR A 297 18.65 -19.85 -8.40
N GLU A 298 17.40 -19.83 -7.99
CA GLU A 298 16.63 -21.04 -7.73
C GLU A 298 16.43 -21.82 -9.05
N PRO A 299 16.69 -23.14 -9.09
CA PRO A 299 16.45 -23.93 -10.28
C PRO A 299 14.95 -24.05 -10.58
N LEU A 300 14.59 -24.04 -11.87
CA LEU A 300 13.19 -24.20 -12.28
C LEU A 300 12.74 -25.65 -12.10
N LEU A 301 11.61 -25.82 -11.42
CA LEU A 301 10.95 -27.12 -11.28
C LEU A 301 10.03 -27.42 -12.46
N SER A 302 9.85 -28.71 -12.73
CA SER A 302 8.82 -29.18 -13.67
C SER A 302 7.43 -29.03 -13.05
N ASP A 303 6.44 -28.72 -13.87
CA ASP A 303 5.04 -28.63 -13.43
C ASP A 303 4.26 -29.88 -13.85
N PRO A 304 3.96 -30.82 -12.92
CA PRO A 304 3.31 -32.07 -13.27
C PRO A 304 1.87 -31.86 -13.77
N ASN A 305 1.19 -30.78 -13.36
CA ASN A 305 -0.22 -30.55 -13.71
C ASN A 305 -0.37 -29.80 -15.04
N GLU A 306 0.73 -29.38 -15.70
CA GLU A 306 0.64 -28.56 -16.92
C GLU A 306 -0.15 -29.26 -18.04
N LYS A 307 0.09 -30.56 -18.23
CA LYS A 307 -0.60 -31.37 -19.25
C LYS A 307 -2.10 -31.47 -18.95
N GLU A 308 -2.45 -31.74 -17.70
CA GLU A 308 -3.84 -31.84 -17.25
C GLU A 308 -4.59 -30.53 -17.45
N ARG A 309 -3.98 -29.39 -17.09
CA ARG A 309 -4.59 -28.07 -17.27
C ARG A 309 -4.87 -27.75 -18.73
N LYS A 310 -3.96 -28.10 -19.65
CA LYS A 310 -4.16 -27.91 -21.10
C LYS A 310 -5.33 -28.77 -21.60
N LYS A 311 -5.35 -30.05 -21.22
CA LYS A 311 -6.43 -31.00 -21.57
C LYS A 311 -7.79 -30.50 -21.08
N PHE A 312 -7.87 -30.10 -19.81
CA PHE A 312 -9.10 -29.66 -19.17
C PHE A 312 -9.66 -28.37 -19.80
N ARG A 313 -8.80 -27.39 -20.12
CA ARG A 313 -9.19 -26.18 -20.87
C ARG A 313 -9.73 -26.50 -22.27
N LEU A 314 -9.08 -27.42 -22.98
CA LEU A 314 -9.51 -27.82 -24.31
C LEU A 314 -10.89 -28.51 -24.27
N GLN A 315 -11.09 -29.43 -23.32
CA GLN A 315 -12.36 -30.12 -23.12
C GLN A 315 -13.50 -29.15 -22.81
N HIS A 316 -13.26 -28.20 -21.90
CA HIS A 316 -14.23 -27.17 -21.57
C HIS A 316 -14.58 -26.25 -22.74
N LYS A 317 -13.57 -25.80 -23.50
CA LYS A 317 -13.78 -25.02 -24.73
C LYS A 317 -14.62 -25.80 -25.75
N LYS A 318 -14.37 -27.10 -25.92
CA LYS A 318 -15.18 -27.99 -26.77
C LYS A 318 -16.61 -28.11 -26.25
N LEU A 319 -16.81 -28.26 -24.94
CA LEU A 319 -18.14 -28.32 -24.32
C LEU A 319 -18.93 -27.02 -24.54
N LEU A 320 -18.35 -25.86 -24.25
CA LEU A 320 -19.02 -24.57 -24.45
C LEU A 320 -19.38 -24.31 -25.92
N LYS A 321 -18.50 -24.69 -26.85
CA LYS A 321 -18.81 -24.63 -28.30
C LYS A 321 -20.00 -25.51 -28.66
N ARG A 322 -20.06 -26.75 -28.14
CA ARG A 322 -21.18 -27.67 -28.36
C ARG A 322 -22.49 -27.11 -27.80
N LEU A 323 -22.49 -26.59 -26.58
CA LEU A 323 -23.67 -25.98 -25.95
C LEU A 323 -24.15 -24.73 -26.70
N ARG A 324 -23.23 -23.89 -27.18
CA ARG A 324 -23.56 -22.74 -28.04
C ARG A 324 -24.18 -23.19 -29.36
N ALA A 325 -23.60 -24.20 -30.02
CA ALA A 325 -24.12 -24.73 -31.27
C ALA A 325 -25.55 -25.30 -31.10
N ARG A 326 -25.81 -26.02 -30.00
CA ARG A 326 -27.16 -26.50 -29.66
C ARG A 326 -28.16 -25.36 -29.53
N ARG A 327 -27.82 -24.29 -28.80
CA ARG A 327 -28.66 -23.09 -28.66
C ARG A 327 -28.92 -22.40 -30.00
N ILE A 328 -27.91 -22.31 -30.86
CA ILE A 328 -28.06 -21.73 -32.20
C ILE A 328 -29.00 -22.59 -33.06
N ARG A 329 -28.88 -23.93 -33.01
CA ARG A 329 -29.78 -24.84 -33.74
C ARG A 329 -31.22 -24.74 -33.26
N GLU A 330 -31.44 -24.72 -31.95
CA GLU A 330 -32.78 -24.54 -31.36
C GLU A 330 -33.39 -23.18 -31.76
N LYS A 331 -32.58 -22.12 -31.78
CA LYS A 331 -33.01 -20.79 -32.25
C LYS A 331 -33.40 -20.82 -33.73
N ARG A 332 -32.63 -21.51 -34.58
CA ARG A 332 -32.96 -21.66 -36.02
C ARG A 332 -34.29 -22.38 -36.22
N LYS A 333 -34.48 -23.54 -35.58
CA LYS A 333 -35.73 -24.31 -35.64
C LYS A 333 -36.95 -23.50 -35.18
N LYS A 334 -36.83 -22.73 -34.09
CA LYS A 334 -37.92 -21.87 -33.62
C LYS A 334 -38.23 -20.72 -34.57
N GLN A 335 -37.20 -20.14 -35.19
CA GLN A 335 -37.34 -19.04 -36.15
C GLN A 335 -38.04 -19.47 -37.43
N GLU A 336 -37.84 -20.73 -37.88
CA GLU A 336 -38.50 -21.29 -39.06
C GLU A 336 -40.03 -21.34 -38.91
N ILE A 337 -40.52 -21.47 -37.67
CA ILE A 337 -41.96 -21.62 -37.37
C ILE A 337 -42.59 -20.29 -36.92
N SER A 338 -41.79 -19.35 -36.40
CA SER A 338 -42.31 -18.10 -35.83
C SER A 338 -42.27 -16.93 -36.82
N ASN A 339 -43.36 -16.18 -36.89
CA ASN A 339 -43.44 -14.92 -37.65
C ASN A 339 -42.75 -13.73 -36.98
N THR A 340 -42.21 -13.91 -35.76
CA THR A 340 -41.51 -12.89 -34.99
C THR A 340 -40.03 -13.25 -34.78
N LYS A 341 -39.21 -12.25 -34.44
CA LYS A 341 -37.76 -12.45 -34.27
C LYS A 341 -37.46 -13.25 -32.99
N VAL A 342 -36.83 -14.42 -33.14
CA VAL A 342 -36.42 -15.29 -32.04
C VAL A 342 -34.99 -14.97 -31.59
N TYR A 343 -34.83 -14.68 -30.30
CA TYR A 343 -33.54 -14.45 -29.68
C TYR A 343 -32.90 -15.75 -29.18
N ILE A 344 -31.56 -15.77 -29.12
CA ILE A 344 -30.84 -16.91 -28.56
C ILE A 344 -31.06 -16.91 -27.04
N ARG A 345 -31.51 -18.04 -26.49
CA ARG A 345 -31.65 -18.21 -25.04
C ARG A 345 -30.35 -17.94 -24.29
N SER A 346 -30.48 -17.43 -23.07
CA SER A 346 -29.36 -17.24 -22.15
C SER A 346 -28.55 -18.53 -22.01
N ALA A 347 -27.25 -18.39 -21.77
CA ALA A 347 -26.35 -19.54 -21.81
C ALA A 347 -26.61 -20.56 -20.71
N GLY A 348 -27.03 -20.12 -19.52
CA GLY A 348 -27.18 -21.00 -18.36
C GLY A 348 -25.89 -21.71 -17.94
N THR A 349 -24.71 -21.32 -18.47
CA THR A 349 -23.43 -22.02 -18.26
C THR A 349 -22.66 -21.52 -17.05
N ALA A 350 -23.23 -20.64 -16.23
CA ALA A 350 -22.52 -20.02 -15.10
C ALA A 350 -21.94 -21.06 -14.13
N ALA A 351 -22.75 -22.06 -13.74
CA ALA A 351 -22.32 -23.15 -12.87
C ALA A 351 -21.18 -23.98 -13.49
N ILE A 352 -21.24 -24.28 -14.80
CA ILE A 352 -20.20 -25.04 -15.52
C ILE A 352 -18.90 -24.23 -15.56
N CYS A 353 -18.97 -22.92 -15.81
CA CYS A 353 -17.81 -22.04 -15.80
C CYS A 353 -17.21 -21.92 -14.39
N ALA A 354 -18.03 -21.82 -13.35
CA ALA A 354 -17.57 -21.75 -11.96
C ALA A 354 -16.89 -23.05 -11.52
N ALA A 355 -17.47 -24.22 -11.82
CA ALA A 355 -16.88 -25.52 -11.53
C ALA A 355 -15.54 -25.71 -12.27
N GLN A 356 -15.50 -25.32 -13.55
CA GLN A 356 -14.27 -25.32 -14.34
C GLN A 356 -13.20 -24.42 -13.71
N PHE A 357 -13.57 -23.21 -13.32
CA PHE A 357 -12.67 -22.24 -12.72
C PHE A 357 -12.08 -22.77 -11.42
N LYS A 358 -12.93 -23.28 -10.52
CA LYS A 358 -12.50 -23.91 -9.25
C LYS A 358 -11.46 -25.01 -9.51
N LYS A 359 -11.75 -25.92 -10.44
CA LYS A 359 -10.82 -27.01 -10.76
C LYS A 359 -9.52 -26.53 -11.40
N ILE A 360 -9.56 -25.48 -12.23
CA ILE A 360 -8.34 -24.85 -12.76
C ILE A 360 -7.52 -24.24 -11.62
N CYS A 361 -8.15 -23.57 -10.65
CA CYS A 361 -7.45 -22.99 -9.51
C CYS A 361 -6.70 -24.06 -8.70
N GLU A 362 -7.37 -25.17 -8.36
CA GLU A 362 -6.76 -26.34 -7.67
C GLU A 362 -5.55 -26.89 -8.43
N LEU A 363 -5.61 -26.94 -9.78
CA LEU A 363 -4.49 -27.45 -10.57
C LEU A 363 -3.31 -26.48 -10.70
N TRP A 364 -3.51 -25.18 -10.44
CA TRP A 364 -2.46 -24.14 -10.51
C TRP A 364 -1.79 -23.90 -9.17
N LEU A 365 -2.55 -23.90 -8.08
CA LEU A 365 -2.08 -23.65 -6.72
C LEU A 365 -2.41 -24.92 -5.92
N SER A 366 -1.40 -25.67 -5.49
CA SER A 366 -1.61 -26.74 -4.51
C SER A 366 -1.84 -26.08 -3.15
N GLU A 367 -2.85 -26.54 -2.42
CA GLU A 367 -3.08 -26.11 -1.03
C GLU A 367 -2.23 -26.94 -0.03
N ASP A 368 -1.37 -27.82 -0.54
CA ASP A 368 -0.48 -28.66 0.25
C ASP A 368 0.55 -27.80 0.99
N THR A 369 0.25 -27.54 2.26
CA THR A 369 1.09 -26.80 3.21
C THR A 369 1.81 -27.74 4.17
N SER A 370 2.01 -29.00 3.79
CA SER A 370 2.57 -30.04 4.67
C SER A 370 4.03 -29.78 5.06
N THR A 371 4.85 -29.21 4.16
CA THR A 371 6.25 -28.83 4.44
C THR A 371 6.61 -27.51 3.76
N LEU A 372 6.26 -26.39 4.37
CA LEU A 372 6.61 -25.03 3.92
C LEU A 372 8.05 -24.66 4.19
N HIS A 373 8.66 -25.20 5.25
CA HIS A 373 10.06 -24.95 5.58
C HIS A 373 11.00 -25.32 4.41
N LYS A 374 10.74 -26.44 3.73
CA LYS A 374 11.53 -26.95 2.60
C LYS A 374 10.97 -26.51 1.25
N GLN A 375 10.71 -25.22 1.14
CA GLN A 375 10.24 -24.61 -0.09
C GLN A 375 11.43 -24.30 -1.02
N GLY A 376 11.73 -25.23 -1.93
CA GLY A 376 12.83 -25.08 -2.88
C GLY A 376 14.16 -25.64 -2.36
N CYS A 377 15.28 -25.12 -2.86
CA CYS A 377 16.62 -25.57 -2.51
C CYS A 377 17.11 -25.03 -1.16
N ARG A 378 16.38 -24.10 -0.52
CA ARG A 378 16.79 -23.47 0.73
C ARG A 378 15.67 -23.51 1.74
N ASP A 379 16.10 -23.65 2.99
CA ASP A 379 15.24 -23.59 4.15
C ASP A 379 14.68 -22.18 4.33
N VAL A 380 13.35 -22.08 4.33
CA VAL A 380 12.60 -20.84 4.56
C VAL A 380 12.29 -20.71 6.04
N PHE A 381 12.62 -19.54 6.61
CA PHE A 381 12.44 -19.29 8.05
C PHE A 381 11.69 -17.98 8.34
N GLY A 382 11.20 -17.31 7.30
CA GLY A 382 10.40 -16.11 7.47
C GLY A 382 9.81 -15.58 6.18
N TYR A 383 8.94 -14.59 6.34
CA TYR A 383 8.19 -13.95 5.26
C TYR A 383 8.24 -12.42 5.39
N LEU A 384 8.26 -11.75 4.24
CA LEU A 384 7.99 -10.32 4.14
C LEU A 384 6.48 -10.11 4.01
N THR A 385 5.82 -9.48 4.98
CA THR A 385 4.36 -9.25 4.92
C THR A 385 4.03 -8.04 4.06
N SER A 386 4.67 -6.91 4.36
CA SER A 386 4.55 -5.68 3.60
C SER A 386 5.93 -5.24 3.15
N VAL A 387 6.08 -4.83 1.89
CA VAL A 387 7.31 -4.33 1.30
C VAL A 387 6.98 -3.13 0.45
N ASN A 388 7.72 -2.06 0.67
CA ASN A 388 7.72 -0.92 -0.23
C ASN A 388 9.08 -0.23 -0.17
N PHE A 389 9.40 0.54 -1.20
CA PHE A 389 10.56 1.40 -1.17
C PHE A 389 10.45 2.41 -0.03
N CYS A 390 11.54 2.63 0.69
CA CYS A 390 11.60 3.57 1.80
C CYS A 390 12.25 4.86 1.35
N LEU A 391 11.50 5.97 1.36
CA LEU A 391 12.03 7.27 0.96
C LEU A 391 12.96 7.87 2.02
N SER A 392 12.70 7.58 3.30
CA SER A 392 13.50 8.05 4.43
C SER A 392 14.85 7.33 4.64
N GLY A 393 15.10 6.22 3.92
CA GLY A 393 16.30 5.38 4.08
C GLY A 393 17.43 5.67 3.09
N GLY A 394 17.28 6.68 2.23
CA GLY A 394 18.33 7.10 1.31
C GLY A 394 19.52 7.68 2.09
N THR A 395 20.54 6.87 2.35
CA THR A 395 21.84 7.37 2.79
C THR A 395 22.45 8.16 1.64
N GLU A 396 22.47 9.48 1.76
CA GLU A 396 23.46 10.29 1.04
C GLU A 396 24.83 9.77 1.47
N THR A 397 25.52 9.03 0.60
CA THR A 397 26.96 8.86 0.76
C THR A 397 27.55 10.26 0.74
N PRO A 398 28.25 10.72 1.79
CA PRO A 398 28.92 12.01 1.74
C PRO A 398 29.99 11.89 0.68
N LEU A 399 29.71 12.42 -0.52
CA LEU A 399 30.79 12.74 -1.44
C LEU A 399 31.61 13.80 -0.72
N ARG A 400 32.82 13.39 -0.37
CA ARG A 400 33.96 14.22 0.01
C ARG A 400 33.86 15.57 -0.70
N SER A 401 33.83 16.64 0.09
CA SER A 401 33.94 18.02 -0.35
C SER A 401 35.08 18.14 -1.37
N ASP A 402 34.74 18.54 -2.60
CA ASP A 402 35.55 19.40 -3.47
C ASP A 402 34.77 19.63 -4.76
N THR A 403 33.81 20.55 -4.70
CA THR A 403 33.48 21.56 -5.73
C THR A 403 32.14 22.20 -5.38
N LYS A 404 32.16 23.52 -5.19
CA LYS A 404 30.96 24.35 -5.04
C LYS A 404 30.19 24.33 -6.35
N GLN A 405 29.07 23.62 -6.41
CA GLN A 405 27.96 23.93 -7.30
C GLN A 405 26.69 23.25 -6.79
N SER A 406 25.78 24.06 -6.28
CA SER A 406 24.41 23.68 -5.92
C SER A 406 23.69 23.16 -7.17
N PRO A 407 23.08 21.96 -7.17
CA PRO A 407 22.18 21.58 -8.25
C PRO A 407 20.77 22.10 -7.95
N GLU A 408 20.34 23.10 -8.71
CA GLU A 408 18.93 23.46 -8.87
C GLU A 408 18.18 22.27 -9.47
N VAL A 409 17.31 21.63 -8.68
CA VAL A 409 16.40 20.59 -9.20
C VAL A 409 15.21 21.29 -9.84
N HIS A 410 15.28 21.48 -11.15
CA HIS A 410 14.12 21.80 -11.99
C HIS A 410 13.07 20.70 -11.87
N ARG A 411 11.94 21.03 -11.22
CA ARG A 411 10.71 20.25 -11.28
C ARG A 411 10.11 20.39 -12.68
N ASN A 412 10.25 19.36 -13.53
CA ASN A 412 9.39 19.17 -14.69
C ASN A 412 9.34 17.70 -15.08
N LEU A 413 8.34 16.97 -14.58
CA LEU A 413 7.80 15.80 -15.27
C LEU A 413 6.27 15.87 -15.19
N HIS A 414 5.70 16.56 -16.17
CA HIS A 414 4.32 16.41 -16.60
C HIS A 414 4.13 14.99 -17.16
N LEU A 415 3.23 14.21 -16.59
CA LEU A 415 2.68 13.02 -17.23
C LEU A 415 1.46 13.44 -18.08
N PRO A 416 1.35 13.03 -19.35
CA PRO A 416 0.19 13.37 -20.18
C PRO A 416 -1.03 12.55 -19.75
N CYS A 417 -2.06 13.25 -19.26
CA CYS A 417 -3.43 12.73 -19.16
C CYS A 417 -4.03 12.66 -20.56
N ASN A 418 -4.26 11.46 -21.08
CA ASN A 418 -5.15 11.29 -22.23
C ASN A 418 -6.59 11.21 -21.74
N GLU A 419 -7.34 12.25 -22.08
CA GLU A 419 -8.80 12.33 -21.97
C GLU A 419 -9.45 11.36 -22.97
N ALA A 420 -10.33 10.51 -22.47
CA ALA A 420 -11.39 9.89 -23.27
C ALA A 420 -12.63 9.74 -22.40
N ARG A 421 -13.36 10.85 -22.22
CA ARG A 421 -14.76 10.83 -21.79
C ARG A 421 -15.60 10.36 -22.97
N LYS A 422 -16.37 9.28 -22.77
CA LYS A 422 -17.58 8.99 -23.54
C LYS A 422 -18.70 8.75 -22.56
N ASP A 423 -19.59 9.73 -22.51
CA ASP A 423 -20.85 9.70 -21.78
C ASP A 423 -21.79 8.67 -22.40
N ILE A 424 -22.45 7.90 -21.53
CA ILE A 424 -23.58 7.04 -21.86
C ILE A 424 -24.75 7.55 -21.01
N ASN A 425 -25.78 8.07 -21.66
CA ASN A 425 -27.15 8.09 -21.13
C ASN A 425 -28.14 7.94 -22.28
N ALA A 426 -29.32 7.45 -21.92
CA ALA A 426 -30.21 6.61 -22.71
C ALA A 426 -31.17 7.32 -23.68
N SER A 427 -31.68 6.48 -24.60
CA SER A 427 -33.06 6.40 -25.14
C SER A 427 -33.56 7.27 -26.30
N SER A 428 -34.41 6.59 -27.11
CA SER A 428 -35.39 6.99 -28.13
C SER A 428 -34.95 7.31 -29.58
N GLU A 429 -35.48 6.50 -30.51
CA GLU A 429 -35.62 6.69 -31.97
C GLU A 429 -36.65 7.81 -32.30
N PRO A 430 -37.06 8.14 -33.57
CA PRO A 430 -36.66 7.61 -34.90
C PRO A 430 -36.46 8.66 -36.03
N SER A 431 -36.02 8.14 -37.19
CA SER A 431 -36.24 8.60 -38.59
C SER A 431 -35.76 9.99 -39.05
N THR A 432 -34.88 10.03 -40.05
CA THR A 432 -35.20 10.49 -41.44
C THR A 432 -33.94 10.57 -42.34
N SER A 433 -34.13 10.13 -43.59
CA SER A 433 -33.50 10.55 -44.86
C SER A 433 -31.97 10.71 -45.03
N ARG A 434 -31.41 9.79 -45.84
CA ARG A 434 -30.35 9.98 -46.86
C ARG A 434 -30.58 11.27 -47.72
N PRO A 435 -29.59 11.82 -48.49
CA PRO A 435 -28.76 11.06 -49.44
C PRO A 435 -27.30 11.51 -49.75
N GLN A 436 -26.58 10.52 -50.26
CA GLN A 436 -25.52 10.45 -51.30
C GLN A 436 -24.77 11.70 -51.81
N ARG A 437 -23.43 11.58 -51.88
CA ARG A 437 -22.51 11.66 -53.06
C ARG A 437 -21.10 12.00 -52.51
N SER A 438 -19.96 11.60 -53.06
CA SER A 438 -19.58 10.95 -54.30
C SER A 438 -18.20 10.27 -54.10
N GLN A 439 -17.92 9.31 -54.96
CA GLN A 439 -16.65 8.58 -55.08
C GLN A 439 -15.55 9.41 -55.77
N ARG A 440 -14.28 9.03 -55.51
CA ARG A 440 -13.10 8.93 -56.42
C ARG A 440 -11.84 9.30 -55.62
N ARG A 441 -10.64 8.72 -55.79
CA ARG A 441 -10.05 7.59 -56.52
C ARG A 441 -8.66 7.40 -55.90
N HIS A 442 -8.13 6.19 -55.96
CA HIS A 442 -6.74 5.84 -55.63
C HIS A 442 -5.75 6.33 -56.70
N THR A 443 -4.52 6.66 -56.27
CA THR A 443 -3.20 6.44 -56.93
C THR A 443 -2.12 6.82 -55.89
N SER A 444 -1.36 5.89 -55.30
CA SER A 444 -0.13 5.22 -55.78
C SER A 444 1.14 6.09 -55.79
N ASN A 445 2.14 5.59 -55.05
CA ASN A 445 3.60 5.73 -55.20
C ASN A 445 4.27 7.08 -54.93
N SER A 446 5.16 7.09 -53.92
CA SER A 446 6.60 7.26 -54.16
C SER A 446 7.41 6.87 -52.93
N SER A 447 8.46 6.09 -53.20
CA SER A 447 9.61 5.86 -52.32
C SER A 447 10.52 7.07 -52.39
N GLN A 448 11.17 7.45 -51.28
CA GLN A 448 12.63 7.65 -51.25
C GLN A 448 13.13 8.04 -49.85
N ASP A 449 14.31 7.51 -49.59
CA ASP A 449 15.20 7.61 -48.44
C ASP A 449 15.42 9.01 -47.88
N LEU A 450 15.65 9.08 -46.56
CA LEU A 450 16.62 10.01 -45.97
C LEU A 450 17.17 9.40 -44.67
N SER A 451 18.46 9.09 -44.73
CA SER A 451 19.36 8.70 -43.64
C SER A 451 19.75 9.88 -42.74
N HIS A 452 20.26 9.51 -41.55
CA HIS A 452 20.97 10.30 -40.53
C HIS A 452 20.12 11.09 -39.52
N ILE A 453 20.22 10.70 -38.24
CA ILE A 453 20.59 11.58 -37.11
C ILE A 453 21.20 10.69 -36.00
N GLY A 454 22.29 11.20 -35.44
CA GLY A 454 23.27 10.50 -34.61
C GLY A 454 22.78 9.96 -33.27
N SER A 455 23.43 8.87 -32.88
CA SER A 455 23.38 8.26 -31.56
C SER A 455 24.17 9.09 -30.55
N SER A 456 23.46 9.87 -29.73
CA SER A 456 24.01 10.39 -28.48
C SER A 456 23.80 9.35 -27.38
N GLN A 457 24.81 8.52 -27.12
CA GLN A 457 24.89 7.69 -25.93
C GLN A 457 25.07 8.62 -24.72
N GLN A 458 24.00 8.92 -24.00
CA GLN A 458 24.11 9.38 -22.63
C GLN A 458 24.28 8.16 -21.73
N ILE A 459 25.52 7.97 -21.28
CA ILE A 459 25.90 7.05 -20.21
C ILE A 459 25.23 7.55 -18.93
N ALA A 460 24.06 7.00 -18.61
CA ALA A 460 23.43 7.20 -17.31
C ALA A 460 24.22 6.42 -16.25
N SER A 461 24.86 7.15 -15.34
CA SER A 461 25.47 6.61 -14.13
C SER A 461 24.42 5.90 -13.26
N PRO A 462 24.74 4.76 -12.63
CA PRO A 462 23.77 4.02 -11.85
C PRO A 462 23.53 4.71 -10.50
N ILE A 463 22.38 5.38 -10.37
CA ILE A 463 21.84 5.81 -9.07
C ILE A 463 21.73 4.56 -8.20
N THR A 464 22.53 4.49 -7.13
CA THR A 464 22.51 3.39 -6.18
C THR A 464 21.33 3.61 -5.24
N ALA A 465 20.16 3.09 -5.61
CA ALA A 465 18.96 3.15 -4.79
C ALA A 465 18.94 1.97 -3.81
N ASN A 466 19.10 2.24 -2.52
CA ASN A 466 18.93 1.25 -1.45
C ASN A 466 17.43 0.94 -1.31
N VAL A 467 17.07 -0.33 -1.45
CA VAL A 467 15.70 -0.79 -1.20
C VAL A 467 15.62 -1.32 0.21
N ASP A 468 14.79 -0.72 1.05
CA ASP A 468 14.56 -1.22 2.41
C ASP A 468 13.30 -2.09 2.46
N THR A 469 13.38 -3.23 3.13
CA THR A 469 12.26 -4.15 3.36
C THR A 469 11.79 -4.12 4.80
N ARG A 470 10.51 -3.80 5.03
CA ARG A 470 9.93 -3.81 6.38
C ARG A 470 8.43 -3.99 6.30
N PRO A 471 7.79 -4.75 7.21
CA PRO A 471 8.29 -5.59 8.30
C PRO A 471 8.39 -7.08 7.92
N VAL A 472 9.14 -7.81 8.73
CA VAL A 472 9.52 -9.20 8.50
C VAL A 472 9.22 -9.98 9.76
N TYR A 473 8.58 -11.14 9.67
CA TYR A 473 8.53 -12.04 10.83
C TYR A 473 9.52 -13.17 10.61
N LEU A 474 10.47 -13.30 11.54
CA LEU A 474 11.35 -14.46 11.64
C LEU A 474 10.99 -15.29 12.86
N LEU A 475 11.28 -16.58 12.77
CA LEU A 475 11.16 -17.49 13.91
C LEU A 475 12.27 -17.18 14.93
N GLY A 476 11.88 -16.94 16.18
CA GLY A 476 12.78 -16.64 17.28
C GLY A 476 13.40 -17.90 17.86
N ARG A 477 14.37 -18.49 17.17
CA ARG A 477 15.11 -19.67 17.65
C ARG A 477 16.62 -19.47 17.47
N LYS A 478 17.38 -19.99 18.44
CA LYS A 478 18.82 -20.17 18.32
C LYS A 478 19.08 -21.30 17.32
N VAL A 479 19.67 -20.98 16.18
CA VAL A 479 20.15 -21.95 15.20
C VAL A 479 21.67 -21.99 15.34
N ASP A 480 22.23 -23.20 15.49
CA ASP A 480 23.66 -23.43 15.72
C ASP A 480 24.55 -22.99 14.54
#